data_AF-A0A2V6UD52-F1
#
_entry.id   AF-A0A2V6UD52-F1
#
_cell.length_a   1.000
_cell.length_b   1.000
_cell.length_c   1.000
_cell.angle_alpha   90.00
_cell.angle_beta   90.00
_cell.angle_gamma   90.00
#
_symmetry.space_group_name_H-M   'P 1'
#
loop_
_entity.id
_entity.type
_entity.pdbx_description
1 polymer ?
#
loop_
_entity_poly.entity_id
_entity_poly.type
_entity_poly.pdbx_seq_one_letter_code
_entity_poly.pdbx_strand_id
1 'polypeptide(L)'
;KSDARAALAIATAVGARFIRVNVHAAAVVADQGIVQTDAYHTLRDRRLLGADVRIFADVQGKHAVPLGAIDLEQHARDLVHRGLADALIVSGRATGEPTPLGDLKRVRDAVPGVAMLVGSGVTPETAAELLSVADALVVGSWLKRDGDVRNPIDPARVRRLVQAARG
;
A
#
# COMPACT_ATOMS: atom_id res chain seq x y z
N LYS A 1 1.93 14.35 -5.89
CA LYS A 1 2.51 13.80 -7.13
C LYS A 1 2.86 12.34 -6.87
N SER A 2 2.54 11.43 -7.78
CA SER A 2 3.02 10.04 -7.79
C SER A 2 4.05 9.90 -8.91
N ASP A 3 5.25 9.40 -8.62
CA ASP A 3 6.33 9.25 -9.60
C ASP A 3 7.00 7.87 -9.47
N ALA A 4 6.28 6.84 -9.92
CA ALA A 4 6.72 5.46 -9.82
C ALA A 4 8.00 5.18 -10.63
N ARG A 5 8.21 5.90 -11.74
CA ARG A 5 9.38 5.73 -12.61
C ARG A 5 10.66 6.21 -11.94
N ALA A 6 10.63 7.40 -11.33
CA ALA A 6 11.77 7.91 -10.55
C ALA A 6 12.05 7.01 -9.35
N ALA A 7 11.00 6.60 -8.62
CA ALA A 7 11.14 5.68 -7.49
C ALA A 7 11.78 4.36 -7.90
N LEU A 8 11.36 3.78 -9.03
CA LEU A 8 11.92 2.56 -9.59
C LEU A 8 13.41 2.71 -9.94
N ALA A 9 13.78 3.78 -10.66
CA ALA A 9 15.17 4.03 -11.03
C ALA A 9 16.08 4.18 -9.79
N ILE A 10 15.63 4.92 -8.79
CA ILE A 10 16.35 5.06 -7.51
C ILE A 10 16.46 3.70 -6.82
N ALA A 11 15.35 2.96 -6.72
CA ALA A 11 15.32 1.65 -6.07
C ALA A 11 16.30 0.68 -6.74
N THR A 12 16.37 0.66 -8.07
CA THR A 12 17.36 -0.12 -8.82
C THR A 12 18.78 0.32 -8.50
N ALA A 13 19.06 1.62 -8.52
CA ALA A 13 20.41 2.15 -8.29
C ALA A 13 20.93 1.85 -6.87
N VAL A 14 20.06 1.84 -5.86
CA VAL A 14 20.44 1.59 -4.46
C VAL A 14 20.24 0.15 -4.02
N GLY A 15 19.76 -0.73 -4.90
CA GLY A 15 19.50 -2.14 -4.57
C GLY A 15 18.31 -2.37 -3.64
N ALA A 16 17.35 -1.45 -3.60
CA ALA A 16 16.11 -1.61 -2.84
C ALA A 16 15.25 -2.75 -3.43
N ARG A 17 14.39 -3.35 -2.60
CA ARG A 17 13.60 -4.54 -2.98
C ARG A 17 12.23 -4.24 -3.54
N PHE A 18 11.66 -3.08 -3.20
CA PHE A 18 10.34 -2.70 -3.65
C PHE A 18 10.18 -1.18 -3.65
N ILE A 19 9.17 -0.72 -4.39
CA ILE A 19 8.60 0.62 -4.31
C ILE A 19 7.13 0.51 -3.90
N ARG A 20 6.65 1.50 -3.15
CA ARG A 20 5.23 1.69 -2.89
C ARG A 20 4.70 2.80 -3.80
N VAL A 21 3.62 2.53 -4.51
CA VAL A 21 3.03 3.42 -5.48
C VAL A 21 1.58 3.70 -5.09
N ASN A 22 1.30 4.94 -4.69
CA ASN A 22 -0.03 5.37 -4.20
C ASN A 22 -1.11 5.37 -5.29
N VAL A 23 -0.72 5.68 -6.53
CA VAL A 23 -1.55 5.55 -7.72
C VAL A 23 -0.67 4.88 -8.74
N HIS A 24 -0.98 3.64 -9.12
CA HIS A 24 -0.19 2.84 -10.07
C HIS A 24 -0.91 2.75 -11.43
N ALA A 25 -2.19 2.38 -11.44
CA ALA A 25 -3.01 2.28 -12.64
C ALA A 25 -4.42 2.85 -12.40
N ALA A 26 -4.55 4.18 -12.35
CA ALA A 26 -5.81 4.93 -12.31
C ALA A 26 -5.55 6.44 -12.42
N ALA A 27 -6.63 7.23 -12.45
CA ALA A 27 -6.61 8.65 -12.13
C ALA A 27 -7.49 8.91 -10.90
N VAL A 28 -7.00 9.71 -9.97
CA VAL A 28 -7.70 10.09 -8.73
C VAL A 28 -7.65 11.59 -8.54
N VAL A 29 -8.63 12.14 -7.82
CA VAL A 29 -8.59 13.49 -7.27
C VAL A 29 -8.10 13.40 -5.83
N ALA A 30 -7.04 14.12 -5.51
CA ALA A 30 -6.47 14.23 -4.17
C ALA A 30 -6.37 15.71 -3.75
N ASP A 31 -5.83 15.96 -2.56
CA ASP A 31 -5.47 17.31 -2.06
C ASP A 31 -4.54 18.09 -3.02
N GLN A 32 -3.83 17.38 -3.89
CA GLN A 32 -2.91 17.92 -4.91
C GLN A 32 -3.57 18.11 -6.30
N GLY A 33 -4.88 17.91 -6.43
CA GLY A 33 -5.59 17.89 -7.71
C GLY A 33 -5.62 16.49 -8.33
N ILE A 34 -5.61 16.42 -9.66
CA ILE A 34 -5.64 15.13 -10.38
C ILE A 34 -4.26 14.48 -10.31
N VAL A 35 -4.20 13.28 -9.74
CA VAL A 35 -3.02 12.42 -9.72
C VAL A 35 -3.29 11.21 -10.59
N GLN A 36 -2.43 11.00 -11.58
CA GLN A 36 -2.49 9.86 -12.48
C GLN A 36 -1.08 9.38 -12.79
N THR A 37 -0.94 8.08 -13.01
CA THR A 37 0.33 7.45 -13.36
C THR A 37 0.16 6.48 -14.50
N ASP A 38 1.30 6.16 -15.10
CA ASP A 38 1.39 5.23 -16.20
C ASP A 38 2.14 3.96 -15.77
N ALA A 39 1.36 2.93 -15.43
CA ALA A 39 1.90 1.60 -15.13
C ALA A 39 2.67 1.01 -16.32
N TYR A 40 2.23 1.26 -17.56
CA TYR A 40 2.87 0.71 -18.75
C TYR A 40 4.33 1.20 -18.86
N HIS A 41 4.57 2.49 -18.72
CA HIS A 41 5.94 3.03 -18.75
C HIS A 41 6.78 2.58 -17.55
N THR A 42 6.17 2.48 -16.37
CA THR A 42 6.86 1.97 -15.16
C THR A 42 7.32 0.53 -15.34
N LEU A 43 6.45 -0.35 -15.86
CA LEU A 43 6.77 -1.75 -16.13
C LEU A 43 7.80 -1.91 -17.25
N ARG A 44 7.73 -1.05 -18.27
CA ARG A 44 8.70 -1.03 -19.37
C ARG A 44 10.09 -0.63 -18.87
N ASP A 45 10.17 0.41 -18.04
CA ASP A 45 11.43 0.82 -17.41
C ASP A 45 11.97 -0.29 -16.50
N ARG A 46 11.12 -0.98 -15.73
CA ARG A 46 11.53 -2.13 -14.89
C ARG A 46 12.20 -3.21 -15.71
N ARG A 47 11.61 -3.56 -16.86
CA ARG A 47 12.17 -4.52 -17.81
C ARG A 47 13.49 -4.04 -18.41
N LEU A 48 13.54 -2.78 -18.88
CA LEU A 48 14.73 -2.23 -19.54
C LEU A 48 15.93 -2.10 -18.59
N LEU A 49 15.67 -1.79 -17.33
CA LEU A 49 16.69 -1.74 -16.28
C LEU A 49 17.10 -3.13 -15.77
N GLY A 50 16.43 -4.21 -16.19
CA GLY A 50 16.63 -5.55 -15.62
C GLY A 50 16.36 -5.61 -14.12
N ALA A 51 15.46 -4.76 -13.63
CA ALA A 51 15.23 -4.56 -12.20
C ALA A 51 14.27 -5.60 -11.62
N ASP A 52 14.66 -6.24 -10.52
CA ASP A 52 13.79 -7.13 -9.70
C ASP A 52 13.07 -6.36 -8.57
N VAL A 53 12.85 -5.06 -8.78
CA VAL A 53 12.16 -4.20 -7.79
C VAL A 53 10.66 -4.47 -7.87
N ARG A 54 10.08 -4.93 -6.76
CA ARG A 54 8.63 -5.19 -6.65
C ARG A 54 7.84 -3.88 -6.58
N ILE A 55 6.65 -3.88 -7.15
CA ILE A 55 5.72 -2.74 -7.16
C ILE A 55 4.55 -3.05 -6.24
N PHE A 56 4.48 -2.36 -5.10
CA PHE A 56 3.35 -2.46 -4.18
C PHE A 56 2.39 -1.30 -4.46
N ALA A 57 1.19 -1.61 -4.92
CA ALA A 57 0.21 -0.60 -5.33
C ALA A 57 -0.89 -0.42 -4.28
N ASP A 58 -1.21 0.84 -3.97
CA ASP A 58 -2.33 1.14 -3.07
C ASP A 58 -3.68 0.95 -3.79
N VAL A 59 -4.59 0.20 -3.17
CA VAL A 59 -5.97 0.07 -3.63
C VAL A 59 -6.79 1.21 -3.04
N GLN A 60 -7.35 2.06 -3.92
CA GLN A 60 -8.12 3.26 -3.54
C GLN A 60 -7.39 4.07 -2.45
N GLY A 61 -6.15 4.50 -2.76
CA GLY A 61 -5.23 5.10 -1.80
C GLY A 61 -5.81 6.23 -0.93
N LYS A 62 -5.18 6.44 0.23
CA LYS A 62 -5.60 7.45 1.22
C LYS A 62 -5.69 8.85 0.63
N HIS A 63 -6.57 9.67 1.18
CA HIS A 63 -6.73 11.08 0.82
C HIS A 63 -7.02 11.33 -0.67
N ALA A 64 -7.48 10.30 -1.38
CA ALA A 64 -7.79 10.36 -2.79
C ALA A 64 -9.13 9.69 -3.08
N VAL A 65 -9.83 10.20 -4.08
CA VAL A 65 -11.06 9.61 -4.62
C VAL A 65 -10.84 9.30 -6.10
N PRO A 66 -11.29 8.15 -6.60
CA PRO A 66 -11.25 7.87 -8.03
C PRO A 66 -11.89 8.99 -8.85
N LEU A 67 -11.25 9.38 -9.97
CA LEU A 67 -11.76 10.43 -10.85
C LEU A 67 -13.08 10.01 -11.54
N GLY A 68 -13.29 8.70 -11.72
CA GLY A 68 -14.56 8.10 -12.12
C GLY A 68 -14.94 6.97 -11.18
N ALA A 69 -16.23 6.62 -11.14
CA ALA A 69 -16.71 5.54 -10.27
C ALA A 69 -16.03 4.21 -10.64
N ILE A 70 -15.38 3.61 -9.64
CA ILE A 70 -14.75 2.29 -9.74
C ILE A 70 -14.92 1.57 -8.41
N ASP A 71 -15.43 0.35 -8.49
CA ASP A 71 -15.60 -0.49 -7.31
C ASP A 71 -14.23 -0.96 -6.81
N LEU A 72 -14.14 -1.22 -5.50
CA LEU A 72 -12.90 -1.61 -4.84
C LEU A 72 -12.29 -2.87 -5.48
N GLU A 73 -13.13 -3.87 -5.74
CA GLU A 73 -12.79 -5.15 -6.35
C GLU A 73 -12.29 -4.98 -7.78
N GLN A 74 -12.93 -4.11 -8.55
CA GLN A 74 -12.53 -3.83 -9.93
C GLN A 74 -11.18 -3.11 -9.95
N HIS A 75 -10.97 -2.13 -9.07
CA HIS A 75 -9.68 -1.46 -8.95
C HIS A 75 -8.56 -2.44 -8.56
N ALA A 76 -8.82 -3.35 -7.62
CA ALA A 76 -7.86 -4.39 -7.24
C ALA A 76 -7.50 -5.31 -8.42
N ARG A 77 -8.50 -5.76 -9.20
CA ARG A 77 -8.28 -6.57 -10.42
C ARG A 77 -7.46 -5.81 -11.45
N ASP A 78 -7.74 -4.53 -11.68
CA ASP A 78 -7.00 -3.73 -12.65
C ASP A 78 -5.55 -3.53 -12.22
N LEU A 79 -5.29 -3.24 -10.93
CA LEU A 79 -3.92 -3.13 -10.40
C LEU A 79 -3.11 -4.41 -10.59
N VAL A 80 -3.72 -5.58 -10.40
CA VAL A 80 -3.06 -6.89 -10.53
C VAL A 80 -2.93 -7.31 -11.99
N HIS A 81 -4.04 -7.41 -12.72
CA HIS A 81 -4.06 -8.04 -14.04
C HIS A 81 -3.62 -7.09 -15.17
N ARG A 82 -3.78 -5.78 -14.99
CA ARG A 82 -3.38 -4.78 -16.00
C ARG A 82 -2.14 -4.01 -15.55
N GLY A 83 -2.11 -3.63 -14.27
CA GLY A 83 -0.99 -2.93 -13.65
C GLY A 83 0.19 -3.84 -13.29
N LEU A 84 0.01 -5.17 -13.27
CA LEU A 84 1.03 -6.14 -12.89
C LEU A 84 1.72 -5.78 -11.54
N ALA A 85 0.93 -5.28 -10.58
CA ALA A 85 1.41 -5.02 -9.23
C ALA A 85 1.78 -6.35 -8.55
N ASP A 86 2.91 -6.35 -7.86
CA ASP A 86 3.44 -7.54 -7.16
C ASP A 86 2.76 -7.75 -5.79
N ALA A 87 2.22 -6.67 -5.21
CA ALA A 87 1.39 -6.72 -4.02
C ALA A 87 0.42 -5.55 -3.99
N LEU A 88 -0.67 -5.72 -3.23
CA LEU A 88 -1.66 -4.69 -2.97
C LEU A 88 -1.54 -4.17 -1.55
N ILE A 89 -1.71 -2.86 -1.36
CA ILE A 89 -1.84 -2.23 -0.06
C ILE A 89 -3.25 -1.69 0.08
N VAL A 90 -3.99 -2.21 1.05
CA VAL A 90 -5.33 -1.72 1.40
C VAL A 90 -5.22 -0.87 2.65
N SER A 91 -5.87 0.29 2.67
CA SER A 91 -5.83 1.19 3.81
C SER A 91 -7.15 1.89 4.04
N GLY A 92 -7.42 2.26 5.29
CA GLY A 92 -8.46 3.21 5.68
C GLY A 92 -8.23 4.60 5.05
N ARG A 93 -9.25 5.47 5.13
CA ARG A 93 -9.36 6.68 4.31
C ARG A 93 -8.29 7.73 4.64
N ALA A 94 -7.82 7.77 5.88
CA ALA A 94 -6.77 8.66 6.34
C ALA A 94 -5.69 7.97 7.20
N THR A 95 -4.63 8.71 7.52
CA THR A 95 -3.56 8.22 8.40
C THR A 95 -4.08 7.97 9.82
N GLY A 96 -3.80 6.77 10.35
CA GLY A 96 -4.28 6.36 11.68
C GLY A 96 -5.71 5.78 11.68
N GLU A 97 -6.48 5.97 10.61
CA GLU A 97 -7.81 5.39 10.52
C GLU A 97 -7.76 3.87 10.28
N PRO A 98 -8.60 3.08 10.98
CA PRO A 98 -8.75 1.64 10.76
C PRO A 98 -9.01 1.29 9.29
N THR A 99 -8.34 0.24 8.83
CA THR A 99 -8.69 -0.38 7.54
C THR A 99 -9.90 -1.29 7.77
N PRO A 100 -11.04 -1.10 7.07
CA PRO A 100 -12.20 -1.94 7.27
C PRO A 100 -11.90 -3.40 6.89
N LEU A 101 -12.16 -4.34 7.81
CA LEU A 101 -11.93 -5.77 7.54
C LEU A 101 -12.79 -6.27 6.36
N GLY A 102 -13.97 -5.68 6.16
CA GLY A 102 -14.82 -5.96 5.00
C GLY A 102 -14.14 -5.64 3.67
N ASP A 103 -13.42 -4.52 3.60
CA ASP A 103 -12.68 -4.14 2.39
C ASP A 103 -11.51 -5.09 2.12
N LEU A 104 -10.82 -5.54 3.17
CA LEU A 104 -9.77 -6.57 3.03
C LEU A 104 -10.32 -7.88 2.47
N LYS A 105 -11.47 -8.34 2.96
CA LYS A 105 -12.12 -9.56 2.45
C LYS A 105 -12.54 -9.41 0.98
N ARG A 106 -13.18 -8.28 0.63
CA ARG A 106 -13.59 -7.97 -0.75
C ARG A 106 -12.39 -7.96 -1.72
N VAL A 107 -11.28 -7.35 -1.33
CA VAL A 107 -10.04 -7.34 -2.14
C VAL A 107 -9.45 -8.76 -2.24
N ARG A 108 -9.36 -9.50 -1.11
CA ARG A 108 -8.87 -10.88 -1.09
C ARG A 108 -9.67 -11.78 -2.03
N ASP A 109 -11.00 -11.69 -2.00
CA ASP A 109 -11.90 -12.48 -2.85
C ASP A 109 -11.78 -12.08 -4.33
N ALA A 110 -11.53 -10.79 -4.61
CA ALA A 110 -11.36 -10.31 -5.98
C ALA A 110 -10.05 -10.78 -6.63
N VAL A 111 -8.97 -10.92 -5.85
CA VAL A 111 -7.64 -11.31 -6.33
C VAL A 111 -6.98 -12.35 -5.41
N PRO A 112 -7.49 -13.60 -5.42
CA PRO A 112 -6.95 -14.65 -4.57
C PRO A 112 -5.47 -14.95 -4.90
N GLY A 113 -4.66 -15.17 -3.86
CA GLY A 113 -3.24 -15.51 -3.99
C GLY A 113 -2.28 -14.34 -4.22
N VAL A 114 -2.79 -13.10 -4.37
CA VAL A 114 -1.95 -11.91 -4.45
C VAL A 114 -1.53 -11.47 -3.05
N ALA A 115 -0.25 -11.10 -2.87
CA ALA A 115 0.23 -10.56 -1.60
C ALA A 115 -0.53 -9.27 -1.25
N MET A 116 -1.11 -9.23 -0.04
CA MET A 116 -1.93 -8.13 0.43
C MET A 116 -1.42 -7.61 1.76
N LEU A 117 -1.23 -6.30 1.86
CA LEU A 117 -0.74 -5.62 3.05
C LEU A 117 -1.77 -4.60 3.56
N VAL A 118 -1.76 -4.36 4.86
CA VAL A 118 -2.56 -3.30 5.49
C VAL A 118 -1.72 -2.06 5.72
N GLY A 119 -2.18 -0.91 5.19
CA GLY A 119 -1.44 0.35 5.20
C GLY A 119 -1.86 1.38 6.26
N SER A 120 -2.89 1.11 7.08
CA SER A 120 -3.35 2.04 8.12
C SER A 120 -4.11 1.39 9.27
N GLY A 121 -4.17 2.13 10.38
CA GLY A 121 -5.01 1.76 11.53
C GLY A 121 -4.55 0.50 12.26
N VAL A 122 -3.29 0.11 12.05
CA VAL A 122 -2.69 -1.02 12.72
C VAL A 122 -2.26 -0.62 14.12
N THR A 123 -2.77 -1.36 15.11
CA THR A 123 -2.36 -1.31 16.51
C THR A 123 -2.14 -2.75 17.00
N PRO A 124 -1.53 -2.98 18.18
CA PRO A 124 -1.42 -4.32 18.75
C PRO A 124 -2.77 -5.04 18.90
N GLU A 125 -3.83 -4.27 19.16
CA GLU A 125 -5.18 -4.80 19.36
C GLU A 125 -5.82 -5.26 18.03
N THR A 126 -5.45 -4.64 16.90
CA THR A 126 -6.00 -4.96 15.57
C THR A 126 -5.08 -5.86 14.74
N ALA A 127 -3.80 -5.99 15.10
CA ALA A 127 -2.80 -6.69 14.29
C ALA A 127 -3.18 -8.15 13.96
N ALA A 128 -3.61 -8.92 14.96
CA ALA A 128 -3.96 -10.33 14.77
C ALA A 128 -5.17 -10.51 13.85
N GLU A 129 -6.22 -9.69 14.03
CA GLU A 129 -7.42 -9.74 13.18
C GLU A 129 -7.09 -9.35 11.73
N LEU A 130 -6.30 -8.30 11.52
CA LEU A 130 -5.87 -7.87 10.19
C LEU A 130 -5.01 -8.95 9.50
N LEU A 131 -4.09 -9.58 10.23
CA LEU A 131 -3.26 -10.67 9.72
C LEU A 131 -4.01 -11.98 9.47
N SER A 132 -5.24 -12.12 9.96
CA SER A 132 -6.09 -13.27 9.59
C SER A 132 -6.53 -13.25 8.11
N VAL A 133 -6.39 -12.10 7.44
CA VAL A 133 -6.80 -11.89 6.03
C VAL A 133 -5.64 -11.38 5.17
N ALA A 134 -4.80 -10.50 5.73
CA ALA A 134 -3.64 -9.90 5.05
C ALA A 134 -2.33 -10.62 5.38
N ASP A 135 -1.36 -10.48 4.49
CA ASP A 135 -0.06 -11.15 4.58
C ASP A 135 0.98 -10.34 5.38
N ALA A 136 0.83 -9.01 5.45
CA ALA A 136 1.71 -8.14 6.22
C ALA A 136 1.07 -6.80 6.61
N LEU A 137 1.74 -6.08 7.51
CA LEU A 137 1.29 -4.78 8.05
C LEU A 137 2.35 -3.71 7.81
N VAL A 138 1.94 -2.54 7.33
CA VAL A 138 2.78 -1.34 7.20
C VAL A 138 2.35 -0.34 8.26
N VAL A 139 3.18 -0.16 9.30
CA VAL A 139 2.83 0.65 10.48
C VAL A 139 3.76 1.84 10.62
N GLY A 140 3.16 3.03 10.77
CA GLY A 140 3.88 4.30 10.91
C GLY A 140 3.55 4.99 12.23
N SER A 141 2.45 5.76 12.25
CA SER A 141 2.08 6.65 13.37
C SER A 141 2.05 5.93 14.73
N TRP A 142 1.47 4.74 14.82
CA TRP A 142 1.35 4.05 16.12
C TRP A 142 2.72 3.71 16.74
N LEU A 143 3.75 3.44 15.92
CA LEU A 143 5.12 3.18 16.37
C LEU A 143 5.83 4.41 16.94
N LYS A 144 5.29 5.60 16.71
CA LYS A 144 5.86 6.88 17.17
C LYS A 144 5.43 7.18 18.59
N ARG A 145 6.24 7.93 19.33
CA ARG A 145 5.85 8.40 20.67
C ARG A 145 4.54 9.21 20.56
N ASP A 146 3.61 8.89 21.44
CA ASP A 146 2.26 9.48 21.49
C ASP A 146 1.44 9.36 20.20
N GLY A 147 1.85 8.50 19.26
CA GLY A 147 1.17 8.37 17.96
C GLY A 147 1.43 9.52 16.97
N ASP A 148 2.29 10.48 17.32
CA ASP A 148 2.56 11.65 16.48
C ASP A 148 3.66 11.36 15.45
N VAL A 149 3.37 11.57 14.17
CA VAL A 149 4.31 11.35 13.05
C VAL A 149 5.59 12.17 13.16
N ARG A 150 5.56 13.32 13.85
CA ARG A 150 6.70 14.22 14.08
C ARG A 150 7.66 13.69 15.14
N ASN A 151 7.21 12.79 16.00
CA ASN A 151 8.02 12.25 17.08
C ASN A 151 8.98 11.14 16.59
N PRO A 152 9.98 10.74 17.39
CA PRO A 152 10.77 9.56 17.10
C PRO A 152 9.96 8.27 17.28
N ILE A 153 10.47 7.18 16.69
CA ILE A 153 9.96 5.83 16.95
C ILE A 153 10.22 5.46 18.41
N ASP A 154 9.24 4.79 19.03
CA ASP A 154 9.33 4.23 20.37
C ASP A 154 9.63 2.72 20.30
N PRO A 155 10.84 2.28 20.72
CA PRO A 155 11.21 0.86 20.69
C PRO A 155 10.31 -0.05 21.54
N ALA A 156 9.68 0.47 22.60
CA ALA A 156 8.75 -0.32 23.43
C ALA A 156 7.45 -0.59 22.66
N ARG A 157 6.94 0.41 21.94
CA ARG A 157 5.79 0.25 21.05
C ARG A 157 6.09 -0.76 19.94
N VAL A 158 7.23 -0.62 19.25
CA VAL A 158 7.66 -1.58 18.23
C VAL A 158 7.63 -3.02 18.76
N ARG A 159 8.23 -3.28 19.93
CA ARG A 159 8.24 -4.61 20.54
C ARG A 159 6.82 -5.12 20.82
N ARG A 160 5.95 -4.29 21.39
CA ARG A 160 4.55 -4.65 21.68
C ARG A 160 3.78 -5.02 20.40
N LEU A 161 3.94 -4.26 19.32
CA LEU A 161 3.29 -4.58 18.05
C LEU A 161 3.82 -5.88 17.45
N VAL A 162 5.14 -6.07 17.45
CA VAL A 162 5.74 -7.30 16.90
C VAL A 162 5.29 -8.53 17.68
N GLN A 163 5.17 -8.44 19.00
CA GLN A 163 4.60 -9.51 19.83
C GLN A 163 3.16 -9.82 19.43
N ALA A 164 2.30 -8.80 19.37
CA ALA A 164 0.90 -8.98 18.99
C ALA A 164 0.72 -9.53 17.55
N ALA A 165 1.62 -9.19 16.63
CA ALA A 165 1.58 -9.68 15.25
C ALA A 165 2.06 -11.13 15.08
N ARG A 166 2.79 -11.68 16.06
CA ARG A 166 3.33 -13.05 15.99
C ARG A 166 2.41 -14.11 16.60
N GLY A 167 1.44 -13.69 17.41
CA GLY A 167 0.67 -14.60 18.27
C GLY A 167 1.43 -14.91 19.56
#